data_AF-A0A261QP41-F1
#
_entry.id   AF-A0A261QP41-F1
#
_cell.length_a   1.000
_cell.length_b   1.000
_cell.length_c   1.000
_cell.angle_alpha   90.00
_cell.angle_beta   90.00
_cell.angle_gamma   90.00
#
_symmetry.space_group_name_H-M   'P 1'
#
loop_
_entity.id
_entity.type
_entity.pdbx_description
1 polymer ?
#
loop_
_entity_poly.entity_id
_entity_poly.type
_entity_poly.pdbx_seq_one_letter_code
_entity_poly.pdbx_strand_id
1 'polypeptide(L)'
;MSRKALPITAEIAPEQALSPDLMNNLNTLAEHQLSIMEKYGEGLPYEREMIVHEARFYMVQSAEAMLEAGKRLIILKENEPHGEFTKVITHQLGLNYGTAARIMQATIKYMNLKLAPNLSTFLDLGKSKLYALMLEDDSQELLKSLLT
;
A
#
# COMPACT_ATOMS: atom_id res chain seq x y z
N MET A 1 19.79 -30.39 55.80
CA MET A 1 19.48 -29.46 54.71
C MET A 1 20.77 -28.76 54.29
N SER A 2 21.36 -29.14 53.17
CA SER A 2 22.62 -28.58 52.68
C SER A 2 22.34 -27.79 51.40
N ARG A 3 22.55 -26.47 51.42
CA ARG A 3 22.52 -25.66 50.19
C ARG A 3 23.90 -25.74 49.55
N LYS A 4 23.98 -26.38 48.38
CA LYS A 4 25.18 -26.41 47.54
C LYS A 4 25.19 -25.09 46.75
N ALA A 5 26.18 -24.22 46.98
CA ALA A 5 26.39 -23.03 46.15
C ALA A 5 26.91 -23.47 44.78
N LEU A 6 26.27 -22.98 43.71
CA LEU A 6 26.76 -23.14 42.34
C LEU A 6 27.86 -22.10 42.08
N PRO A 7 28.97 -22.46 41.41
CA PRO A 7 30.00 -21.49 41.07
C PRO A 7 29.48 -20.58 39.95
N ILE A 8 29.36 -19.28 40.24
CA ILE A 8 29.16 -18.24 39.22
C ILE A 8 30.55 -17.78 38.80
N THR A 9 31.13 -18.48 37.82
CA THR A 9 32.16 -17.89 36.98
C THR A 9 31.78 -18.23 35.55
N ALA A 10 30.85 -17.44 35.00
CA ALA A 10 30.70 -17.39 33.55
C ALA A 10 31.97 -16.73 33.02
N GLU A 11 32.88 -17.52 32.46
CA GLU A 11 33.98 -16.99 31.66
C GLU A 11 33.35 -16.18 30.52
N ILE A 12 33.44 -14.85 30.63
CA ILE A 12 33.08 -13.94 29.55
C ILE A 12 34.14 -14.20 28.48
N ALA A 13 33.75 -14.90 27.42
CA ALA A 13 34.60 -15.06 26.25
C ALA A 13 35.10 -13.66 25.81
N PRO A 14 36.39 -13.51 25.47
CA PRO A 14 36.91 -12.21 25.05
C PRO A 14 36.09 -11.71 23.85
N GLU A 15 35.71 -10.43 23.89
CA GLU A 15 35.05 -9.74 22.77
C GLU A 15 35.85 -10.01 21.50
N GLN A 16 35.34 -10.90 20.66
CA GLN A 16 35.98 -11.29 19.43
C GLN A 16 35.81 -10.12 18.47
N ALA A 17 36.91 -9.43 18.15
CA ALA A 17 36.90 -8.30 17.24
C ALA A 17 36.24 -8.69 15.92
N LEU A 18 35.28 -7.87 15.47
CA LEU A 18 34.61 -8.04 14.18
C LEU A 18 35.67 -8.06 13.07
N SER A 19 35.50 -8.95 12.08
CA SER A 19 36.41 -8.97 10.93
C SER A 19 36.35 -7.63 10.18
N PRO A 20 37.46 -7.16 9.58
CA PRO A 20 37.49 -5.90 8.83
C PRO A 20 36.44 -5.83 7.72
N ASP A 21 36.18 -6.95 7.04
CA ASP A 21 35.16 -7.04 5.99
C ASP A 21 33.75 -6.84 6.56
N LEU A 22 33.45 -7.43 7.72
CA LEU A 22 32.15 -7.27 8.38
C LEU A 22 31.96 -5.82 8.85
N MET A 23 33.01 -5.19 9.38
CA MET A 23 32.97 -3.79 9.80
C MET A 23 32.70 -2.84 8.63
N ASN A 24 33.40 -3.03 7.50
CA ASN A 24 33.17 -2.23 6.29
C ASN A 24 31.75 -2.39 5.77
N ASN A 25 31.22 -3.61 5.73
CA ASN A 25 29.85 -3.87 5.29
C ASN A 25 28.82 -3.18 6.19
N LEU A 26 28.99 -3.22 7.52
CA LEU A 26 28.10 -2.53 8.46
C LEU A 26 28.12 -1.01 8.27
N ASN A 27 29.30 -0.42 8.04
CA ASN A 27 29.42 1.01 7.77
C ASN A 27 28.70 1.40 6.48
N THR A 28 28.90 0.66 5.38
CA THR A 28 28.21 0.95 4.11
C THR A 28 26.69 0.84 4.23
N LEU A 29 26.19 -0.11 5.02
CA LEU A 29 24.75 -0.26 5.28
C LEU A 29 24.21 0.93 6.08
N ALA A 30 24.93 1.36 7.13
CA ALA A 30 24.53 2.49 7.95
C ALA A 30 24.48 3.79 7.13
N GLU A 31 25.51 4.04 6.30
CA GLU A 31 25.54 5.19 5.38
C GLU A 31 24.38 5.16 4.39
N HIS A 32 24.10 4.00 3.79
CA HIS A 32 22.98 3.84 2.87
C HIS A 32 21.64 4.09 3.58
N GLN A 33 21.43 3.53 4.77
CA GLN A 33 20.20 3.73 5.55
C GLN A 33 19.99 5.21 5.91
N LEU A 34 21.05 5.92 6.31
CA LEU A 34 20.99 7.37 6.55
C LEU A 34 20.59 8.14 5.30
N SER A 35 21.18 7.83 4.14
CA SER A 35 20.84 8.50 2.88
C SER A 35 19.37 8.30 2.46
N ILE A 36 18.80 7.12 2.72
CA ILE A 36 17.40 6.82 2.44
C ILE A 36 16.49 7.61 3.38
N MET A 37 16.83 7.68 4.67
CA MET A 37 16.03 8.41 5.66
C MET A 37 16.11 9.93 5.47
N GLU A 38 17.25 10.46 5.04
CA GLU A 38 17.38 11.87 4.68
C GLU A 38 16.45 12.23 3.50
N LYS A 39 16.35 11.34 2.51
CA LYS A 39 15.54 11.58 1.31
C LYS A 39 14.03 11.36 1.49
N TYR A 40 13.64 10.35 2.27
CA TYR A 40 12.26 9.88 2.35
C TYR A 40 11.66 9.83 3.76
N GLY A 41 12.50 9.83 4.79
CA GLY A 41 12.11 9.68 6.19
C GLY A 41 12.29 10.96 7.00
N GLU A 42 12.29 12.11 6.34
CA GLU A 42 12.37 13.45 6.96
C GLU A 42 13.62 13.64 7.86
N GLY A 43 14.69 12.89 7.59
CA GLY A 43 15.91 12.92 8.40
C GLY A 43 15.79 12.24 9.77
N LEU A 44 14.69 11.52 10.04
CA LEU A 44 14.53 10.73 11.25
C LEU A 44 15.33 9.42 11.19
N PRO A 45 15.73 8.83 12.33
CA PRO A 45 16.27 7.48 12.34
C PRO A 45 15.26 6.46 11.78
N TYR A 46 15.75 5.45 11.07
CA TYR A 46 14.89 4.37 10.59
C TYR A 46 14.34 3.56 11.76
N GLU A 47 13.02 3.58 11.89
CA GLU A 47 12.28 2.74 12.83
C GLU A 47 11.24 1.92 12.07
N ARG A 48 11.50 0.62 11.92
CA ARG A 48 10.71 -0.26 11.05
C ARG A 48 9.21 -0.20 11.36
N GLU A 49 8.84 -0.24 12.63
CA GLU A 49 7.44 -0.26 13.05
C GLU A 49 6.72 1.05 12.70
N MET A 50 7.39 2.18 12.87
CA MET A 50 6.88 3.50 12.51
C MET A 50 6.61 3.59 11.00
N ILE A 51 7.60 3.24 10.17
CA ILE A 51 7.48 3.27 8.71
C ILE A 51 6.34 2.34 8.23
N VAL A 52 6.18 1.17 8.84
CA VAL A 52 5.08 0.25 8.52
C VAL A 52 3.71 0.85 8.88
N HIS A 53 3.60 1.53 10.03
CA HIS A 53 2.36 2.20 10.43
C HIS A 53 2.01 3.36 9.49
N GLU A 54 2.98 4.20 9.14
CA GLU A 54 2.80 5.30 8.19
C GLU A 54 2.37 4.81 6.81
N ALA A 55 3.07 3.80 6.28
CA ALA A 55 2.71 3.21 4.99
C ALA A 55 1.27 2.68 5.00
N ARG A 56 0.87 1.96 6.06
CA ARG A 56 -0.50 1.47 6.22
C ARG A 56 -1.52 2.62 6.27
N PHE A 57 -1.20 3.68 7.00
CA PHE A 57 -2.05 4.86 7.11
C PHE A 57 -2.27 5.53 5.73
N TYR A 58 -1.22 5.71 4.95
CA TYR A 58 -1.35 6.28 3.60
C TYR A 58 -2.06 5.35 2.63
N MET A 59 -1.84 4.03 2.70
CA MET A 59 -2.59 3.06 1.90
C MET A 59 -4.10 3.09 2.20
N VAL A 60 -4.47 3.26 3.47
CA VAL A 60 -5.86 3.40 3.88
C VAL A 60 -6.48 4.65 3.24
N GLN A 61 -5.84 5.81 3.43
CA GLN A 61 -6.35 7.07 2.90
C GLN A 61 -6.43 7.07 1.38
N SER A 62 -5.42 6.54 0.71
CA SER A 62 -5.40 6.52 -0.76
C SER A 62 -6.42 5.53 -1.34
N ALA A 63 -6.66 4.38 -0.71
CA ALA A 63 -7.77 3.50 -1.11
C ALA A 63 -9.14 4.19 -0.98
N GLU A 64 -9.37 4.92 0.10
CA GLU A 64 -10.61 5.66 0.34
C GLU A 64 -10.80 6.81 -0.66
N ALA A 65 -9.76 7.61 -0.87
CA ALA A 65 -9.77 8.68 -1.88
C ALA A 65 -10.02 8.14 -3.30
N MET A 66 -9.38 7.01 -3.64
CA MET A 66 -9.51 6.41 -4.98
C MET A 66 -10.90 5.81 -5.22
N LEU A 67 -11.53 5.24 -4.19
CA LEU A 67 -12.94 4.82 -4.26
C LEU A 67 -13.86 6.02 -4.50
N GLU A 68 -13.66 7.11 -3.76
CA GLU A 68 -14.47 8.32 -3.93
C GLU A 68 -14.28 8.94 -5.33
N ALA A 69 -13.05 8.94 -5.86
CA ALA A 69 -12.75 9.36 -7.22
C ALA A 69 -13.47 8.48 -8.25
N GLY A 70 -13.45 7.15 -8.08
CA GLY A 70 -14.16 6.23 -8.97
C GLY A 70 -15.67 6.47 -9.01
N LYS A 71 -16.29 6.83 -7.87
CA LYS A 71 -17.71 7.25 -7.86
C LYS A 71 -17.93 8.50 -8.71
N ARG A 72 -17.05 9.51 -8.65
CA ARG A 72 -17.17 10.72 -9.50
C ARG A 72 -16.98 10.40 -10.96
N LEU A 73 -16.05 9.51 -11.31
CA LEU A 73 -15.86 9.07 -12.69
C LEU A 73 -17.12 8.38 -13.24
N ILE A 74 -17.77 7.53 -12.45
CA ILE A 74 -19.05 6.90 -12.84
C ILE A 74 -20.13 7.98 -13.03
N ILE A 75 -20.28 8.91 -12.08
CA ILE A 75 -21.25 10.01 -12.20
C ILE A 75 -21.02 10.81 -13.49
N LEU A 76 -19.77 11.20 -13.77
CA LEU A 76 -19.43 11.92 -15.00
C LEU A 76 -19.77 11.10 -16.25
N LYS A 77 -19.45 9.81 -16.26
CA LYS A 77 -19.73 8.93 -17.39
C LYS A 77 -21.23 8.82 -17.71
N GLU A 78 -22.07 8.77 -16.67
CA GLU A 78 -23.54 8.67 -16.83
C GLU A 78 -24.20 9.99 -17.22
N ASN A 79 -23.56 11.13 -16.95
CA ASN A 79 -24.15 12.46 -17.19
C ASN A 79 -23.57 13.19 -18.41
N GLU A 80 -22.41 12.79 -18.90
CA GLU A 80 -21.74 13.43 -20.03
C GLU A 80 -21.84 12.59 -21.32
N PRO A 81 -22.01 13.22 -22.49
CA PRO A 81 -21.83 12.53 -23.76
C PRO A 81 -20.45 11.87 -23.82
N HIS A 82 -20.34 10.69 -24.44
CA HIS A 82 -19.10 9.89 -24.43
C HIS A 82 -17.83 10.66 -24.83
N GLY A 83 -17.95 11.56 -25.82
CA GLY A 83 -16.85 12.42 -26.27
C GLY A 83 -16.44 13.49 -25.25
N GLU A 84 -17.39 14.04 -24.51
CA GLU A 84 -17.14 15.03 -23.46
C GLU A 84 -16.55 14.37 -22.22
N PHE A 85 -17.06 13.20 -21.81
CA PHE A 85 -16.45 12.40 -20.74
C PHE A 85 -14.97 12.14 -21.02
N THR A 86 -14.66 11.71 -22.26
CA THR A 86 -13.27 11.42 -22.66
C THR A 86 -12.39 12.66 -22.58
N LYS A 87 -12.89 13.84 -22.97
CA LYS A 87 -12.13 15.10 -22.84
C LYS A 87 -11.92 15.50 -21.38
N VAL A 88 -12.92 15.31 -20.51
CA VAL A 88 -12.81 15.64 -19.08
C VAL A 88 -11.72 14.78 -18.45
N ILE A 89 -11.73 13.46 -18.67
CA ILE A 89 -10.73 12.57 -18.06
C ILE A 89 -9.31 12.86 -18.57
N THR A 90 -9.13 13.12 -19.87
CA THR A 90 -7.78 13.32 -20.44
C THR A 90 -7.23 14.71 -20.16
N HIS A 91 -8.04 15.76 -20.35
CA HIS A 91 -7.56 17.14 -20.33
C HIS A 91 -7.69 17.81 -18.96
N GLN A 92 -8.68 17.42 -18.14
CA GLN A 92 -8.90 18.05 -16.83
C GLN A 92 -8.35 17.19 -15.70
N LEU A 93 -8.52 15.87 -15.77
CA LEU A 93 -8.06 14.94 -14.73
C LEU A 93 -6.68 14.34 -15.02
N GLY A 94 -6.14 14.51 -16.22
CA GLY A 94 -4.83 13.95 -16.61
C GLY A 94 -4.79 12.42 -16.64
N LEU A 95 -5.94 11.76 -16.75
CA LEU A 95 -6.08 10.30 -16.77
C LEU A 95 -6.26 9.82 -18.21
N ASN A 96 -5.56 8.75 -18.57
CA ASN A 96 -5.95 8.01 -19.77
C ASN A 96 -7.25 7.23 -19.52
N TYR A 97 -7.96 6.91 -20.60
CA TYR A 97 -9.24 6.20 -20.51
C TYR A 97 -9.12 4.84 -19.82
N GLY A 98 -8.05 4.08 -20.07
CA GLY A 98 -7.85 2.76 -19.48
C GLY A 98 -7.70 2.80 -17.96
N THR A 99 -7.05 3.82 -17.42
CA THR A 99 -6.94 4.04 -15.96
C THR A 99 -8.29 4.45 -15.38
N ALA A 100 -8.99 5.40 -16.00
CA ALA A 100 -10.33 5.79 -15.54
C ALA A 100 -11.31 4.60 -15.55
N ALA A 101 -11.29 3.79 -16.61
CA ALA A 101 -12.09 2.58 -16.75
C ALA A 101 -11.83 1.57 -15.61
N ARG A 102 -10.55 1.29 -15.31
CA ARG A 102 -10.18 0.37 -14.21
C ARG A 102 -10.62 0.87 -12.85
N ILE A 103 -10.46 2.16 -12.58
CA ILE A 103 -10.92 2.76 -11.32
C ILE A 103 -12.45 2.62 -11.18
N MET A 104 -13.21 2.89 -12.24
CA MET A 104 -14.67 2.72 -12.25
C MET A 104 -15.08 1.25 -12.03
N GLN A 105 -14.44 0.30 -12.72
CA GLN A 105 -14.72 -1.12 -12.57
C GLN A 105 -14.42 -1.63 -11.16
N ALA A 106 -13.25 -1.29 -10.60
CA ALA A 106 -12.89 -1.64 -9.24
C ALA A 106 -13.87 -1.05 -8.22
N THR A 107 -14.33 0.18 -8.46
CA THR A 107 -15.35 0.85 -7.64
C THR A 107 -16.68 0.10 -7.66
N ILE A 108 -17.18 -0.27 -8.85
CA ILE A 108 -18.42 -1.04 -8.99
C ILE A 108 -18.30 -2.39 -8.29
N LYS A 109 -17.22 -3.15 -8.54
CA LYS A 109 -16.96 -4.44 -7.89
C LYS A 109 -16.94 -4.29 -6.36
N TYR A 110 -16.23 -3.28 -5.84
CA TYR A 110 -16.13 -3.04 -4.41
C TYR A 110 -17.48 -2.68 -3.77
N MET A 111 -18.28 -1.82 -4.41
CA MET A 111 -19.60 -1.44 -3.92
C MET A 111 -20.57 -2.63 -3.92
N ASN A 112 -20.51 -3.49 -4.94
CA ASN A 112 -21.31 -4.72 -5.01
C ASN A 112 -20.93 -5.73 -3.93
N LEU A 113 -19.63 -5.87 -3.62
CA LEU A 113 -19.16 -6.73 -2.52
C LEU A 113 -19.72 -6.26 -1.16
N LYS A 114 -19.70 -4.95 -0.88
CA LYS A 114 -20.25 -4.38 0.37
C LYS A 114 -21.75 -4.64 0.55
N LEU A 115 -22.50 -4.79 -0.53
CA LEU A 115 -23.94 -5.07 -0.50
C LEU A 115 -24.25 -6.55 -0.27
N ALA A 116 -23.25 -7.45 -0.31
CA ALA A 116 -23.46 -8.87 -0.05
C ALA A 116 -23.58 -9.16 1.46
N PRO A 117 -24.58 -9.96 1.89
CA PRO A 117 -24.99 -10.05 3.29
C PRO A 117 -23.99 -10.72 4.26
N ASN A 118 -22.90 -11.33 3.79
CA ASN A 118 -21.99 -12.14 4.61
C ASN A 118 -20.54 -11.58 4.71
N LEU A 119 -20.34 -10.27 4.50
CA LEU A 119 -19.01 -9.70 4.26
C LEU A 119 -18.32 -9.02 5.47
N SER A 120 -18.76 -9.26 6.70
CA SER A 120 -18.18 -8.62 7.90
C SER A 120 -16.70 -8.99 8.14
N THR A 121 -16.26 -10.18 7.73
CA THR A 121 -14.85 -10.64 7.77
C THR A 121 -13.99 -10.12 6.61
N PHE A 122 -14.58 -9.45 5.62
CA PHE A 122 -13.88 -8.94 4.44
C PHE A 122 -13.62 -7.43 4.49
N LEU A 123 -14.17 -6.70 5.47
CA LEU A 123 -13.89 -5.27 5.64
C LEU A 123 -12.43 -5.01 6.00
N ASP A 124 -11.80 -5.91 6.78
CA ASP A 124 -10.38 -5.88 7.11
C ASP A 124 -9.49 -6.22 5.90
N LEU A 125 -9.98 -7.05 4.96
CA LEU A 125 -9.33 -7.30 3.66
C LEU A 125 -9.73 -6.28 2.58
N GLY A 126 -10.72 -5.43 2.83
CA GLY A 126 -11.42 -4.64 1.81
C GLY A 126 -10.55 -3.57 1.16
N LYS A 127 -9.57 -3.03 1.88
CA LYS A 127 -8.68 -1.96 1.39
C LYS A 127 -7.58 -2.52 0.49
N SER A 128 -6.95 -3.61 0.89
CA SER A 128 -6.03 -4.39 0.04
C SER A 128 -6.75 -4.94 -1.20
N LYS A 129 -8.04 -5.31 -1.05
CA LYS A 129 -8.84 -5.80 -2.18
C LYS A 129 -9.13 -4.71 -3.21
N LEU A 130 -9.37 -3.46 -2.82
CA LEU A 130 -9.56 -2.37 -3.79
C LEU A 130 -8.32 -2.14 -4.66
N TYR A 131 -7.11 -2.18 -4.08
CA TYR A 131 -5.87 -2.15 -4.85
C TYR A 131 -5.74 -3.35 -5.78
N ALA A 132 -5.98 -4.56 -5.27
CA ALA A 132 -5.94 -5.77 -6.07
C ALA A 132 -6.91 -5.68 -7.26
N LEU A 133 -8.14 -5.22 -7.04
CA LEU A 133 -9.16 -5.05 -8.08
C LEU A 133 -8.77 -4.03 -9.17
N MET A 134 -7.90 -3.06 -8.87
CA MET A 134 -7.39 -2.10 -9.87
C MET A 134 -6.17 -2.61 -10.64
N LEU A 135 -5.43 -3.53 -10.05
CA LEU A 135 -4.29 -4.21 -10.68
C LEU A 135 -4.72 -5.47 -11.46
N GLU A 136 -5.91 -6.00 -11.17
CA GLU A 136 -6.55 -7.06 -11.94
C GLU A 136 -6.79 -6.58 -13.38
N ASP A 137 -6.12 -7.21 -14.35
CA ASP A 137 -6.22 -6.90 -15.77
C ASP A 137 -7.44 -7.62 -16.38
N ASP A 138 -8.64 -7.30 -15.88
CA ASP A 138 -9.89 -7.83 -16.43
C ASP A 138 -10.28 -7.01 -17.66
N SER A 139 -9.88 -7.53 -18.81
CA SER A 139 -10.24 -7.04 -20.14
C SER A 139 -11.76 -6.83 -20.29
N GLN A 140 -12.18 -5.56 -20.21
CA GLN A 140 -13.31 -4.93 -20.93
C GLN A 140 -14.74 -5.49 -20.77
N GLU A 141 -14.99 -6.57 -20.04
CA GLU A 141 -16.28 -7.26 -20.09
C GLU A 141 -17.39 -6.56 -19.29
N LEU A 142 -17.06 -5.93 -18.15
CA LEU A 142 -18.02 -5.26 -17.26
C LEU A 142 -18.52 -3.89 -17.76
N LEU A 143 -17.85 -3.27 -18.73
CA LEU A 143 -18.28 -1.97 -19.26
C LEU A 143 -19.34 -2.08 -20.36
N LYS A 144 -19.51 -3.27 -20.95
CA LYS A 144 -20.50 -3.52 -22.01
C LYS A 144 -21.92 -3.66 -21.47
N SER A 145 -22.09 -4.14 -20.23
CA SER A 145 -23.40 -4.29 -19.59
C SER A 145 -24.01 -2.96 -19.10
N LEU A 146 -23.22 -1.88 -19.10
CA LEU A 146 -23.68 -0.51 -18.81
C LEU A 146 -23.92 0.30 -20.10
N LEU A 147 -23.91 -0.37 -21.26
CA LEU A 147 -24.15 0.23 -22.58
C LEU A 147 -25.34 -0.41 -23.29
N THR A 148 -26.24 -1.06 -22.55
CA THR A 148 -27.55 -1.51 -23.02
C THR A 148 -28.63 -0.75 -22.26
#